data_AF-A0A1J3JAP8-F1
#
_entry.id   AF-A0A1J3JAP8-F1
#
_cell.length_a   1.000
_cell.length_b   1.000
_cell.length_c   1.000
_cell.angle_alpha   90.00
_cell.angle_beta   90.00
_cell.angle_gamma   90.00
#
_symmetry.space_group_name_H-M   'P 1'
#
loop_
_entity.id
_entity.type
_entity.pdbx_description
1 polymer ?
#
loop_
_entity_poly.entity_id
_entity_poly.type
_entity_poly.pdbx_seq_one_letter_code
_entity_poly.pdbx_strand_id
1 'polypeptide(L)'
;GRLIRTYEGHVNNRNFVGLSVWRNGALFGCGSENNRVFVYDRRWRKPVWVDGFEPDGMTSGSDKRFVSSVCWRQSGVDQCTLVAGGSGGGLQ
;
A
#
# COMPACT_ATOMS: atom_id res chain seq x y z
N GLY A 1 20.85 -1.85 14.67
CA GLY A 1 19.86 -0.75 14.64
C GLY A 1 18.78 -1.03 15.67
N ARG A 2 18.22 0.00 16.31
CA ARG A 2 17.12 -0.14 17.28
C ARG A 2 15.78 -0.12 16.56
N LEU A 3 14.92 -1.12 16.80
CA LEU A 3 13.54 -1.11 16.33
C LEU A 3 12.78 0.07 16.98
N ILE A 4 12.26 0.97 16.15
CA ILE A 4 11.48 2.13 16.63
C ILE A 4 9.98 1.81 16.65
N ARG A 5 9.49 1.05 15.65
CA ARG A 5 8.06 0.79 15.49
C ARG A 5 7.78 -0.40 14.57
N THR A 6 6.71 -1.12 14.88
CA THR A 6 6.07 -2.12 14.01
C THR A 6 4.73 -1.57 13.54
N TYR A 7 4.49 -1.64 12.23
CA TYR A 7 3.24 -1.22 11.58
C TYR A 7 2.45 -2.45 11.15
N GLU A 8 1.15 -2.42 11.38
CA GLU A 8 0.28 -3.59 11.31
C GLU A 8 -1.03 -3.24 10.59
N GLY A 9 -1.64 -4.22 9.94
CA GLY A 9 -2.95 -4.10 9.30
C GLY A 9 -2.94 -4.66 7.88
N HIS A 10 -1.83 -4.47 7.15
CA HIS A 10 -1.62 -5.14 5.86
C HIS A 10 -1.33 -6.63 6.06
N VAL A 11 -1.71 -7.43 5.06
CA VAL A 11 -1.36 -8.85 4.91
C VAL A 11 -0.20 -8.97 3.93
N ASN A 12 0.90 -9.59 4.35
CA ASN A 12 2.03 -9.91 3.50
C ASN A 12 2.79 -11.14 4.03
N ASN A 13 2.40 -12.33 3.59
CA ASN A 13 2.97 -13.60 4.06
C ASN A 13 3.91 -14.26 3.05
N ARG A 14 3.78 -13.97 1.75
CA ARG A 14 4.47 -14.72 0.69
C ARG A 14 5.05 -13.84 -0.41
N ASN A 15 4.36 -12.77 -0.82
CA ASN A 15 4.69 -12.02 -2.02
C ASN A 15 5.52 -10.76 -1.73
N PHE A 16 6.15 -10.21 -2.76
CA PHE A 16 6.68 -8.84 -2.69
C PHE A 16 5.55 -7.86 -3.04
N VAL A 17 5.13 -7.04 -2.08
CA VAL A 17 3.98 -6.13 -2.22
C VAL A 17 4.34 -4.66 -2.47
N GLY A 18 5.63 -4.35 -2.51
CA GLY A 18 6.13 -2.98 -2.67
C GLY A 18 5.98 -2.11 -1.41
N LEU A 19 6.87 -1.13 -1.30
CA LEU A 19 6.87 -0.11 -0.24
C LEU A 19 7.38 1.19 -0.85
N SER A 20 6.68 2.29 -0.62
CA SER A 20 7.09 3.61 -1.07
C SER A 20 6.92 4.63 0.04
N VAL A 21 7.87 5.56 0.16
CA VAL A 21 7.87 6.61 1.18
C VAL A 21 7.67 7.97 0.52
N TRP A 22 6.79 8.78 1.08
CA TRP A 22 6.68 10.17 0.71
C TRP A 22 7.83 10.97 1.33
N ARG A 23 8.81 11.37 0.50
CA ARG A 23 10.10 11.94 0.98
C ARG A 23 9.93 13.18 1.85
N ASN A 24 9.01 14.06 1.47
CA ASN A 24 8.79 15.33 2.15
C ASN A 24 7.72 15.24 3.26
N GLY A 25 7.18 14.05 3.51
CA GLY A 25 6.10 13.85 4.47
C GLY A 25 6.38 12.78 5.50
N ALA A 26 5.36 12.50 6.31
CA ALA A 26 5.37 11.42 7.29
C ALA A 26 4.66 10.16 6.78
N LEU A 27 4.24 10.13 5.52
CA LEU A 27 3.47 9.03 4.96
C LEU A 27 4.36 8.03 4.22
N PHE A 28 3.97 6.77 4.29
CA PHE A 28 4.47 5.73 3.41
C PHE A 28 3.33 4.76 3.10
N GLY A 29 3.43 4.10 1.95
CA GLY A 29 2.41 3.18 1.46
C GLY A 29 3.03 1.83 1.13
N CYS A 30 2.26 0.75 1.29
CA CYS A 30 2.61 -0.58 0.84
C CYS A 30 1.39 -1.28 0.22
N GLY A 31 1.65 -2.25 -0.65
CA GLY A 31 0.62 -3.17 -1.12
C GLY A 31 0.29 -4.24 -0.08
N SER A 32 -0.69 -5.09 -0.40
CA SER A 32 -1.10 -6.20 0.44
C SER A 32 -1.70 -7.35 -0.36
N GLU A 33 -1.59 -8.56 0.22
CA GLU A 33 -2.14 -9.81 -0.30
C GLU A 33 -3.66 -9.95 -0.20
N ASN A 34 -4.34 -8.95 0.37
CA ASN A 34 -5.80 -8.83 0.31
C ASN A 34 -6.26 -7.90 -0.81
N ASN A 35 -5.41 -7.67 -1.83
CA ASN A 35 -5.67 -6.80 -2.98
C ASN A 35 -5.93 -5.32 -2.61
N ARG A 36 -5.36 -4.86 -1.49
CA ARG A 36 -5.50 -3.48 -0.99
C ARG A 36 -4.15 -2.78 -0.84
N VAL A 37 -4.18 -1.46 -0.92
CA VAL A 37 -3.09 -0.55 -0.57
C VAL A 37 -3.31 -0.05 0.85
N PHE A 38 -2.24 0.03 1.63
CA PHE A 38 -2.24 0.57 2.97
C PHE A 38 -1.31 1.78 3.06
N VAL A 39 -1.80 2.88 3.58
CA VAL A 39 -0.99 4.08 3.87
C VAL A 39 -0.91 4.30 5.37
N TYR A 40 0.31 4.55 5.83
CA TYR A 40 0.62 4.77 7.23
C TYR A 40 1.25 6.15 7.40
N ASP A 41 0.92 6.80 8.49
CA ASP A 41 1.72 7.90 9.03
C ASP A 41 2.71 7.35 10.05
N ARG A 42 3.98 7.76 9.98
CA ARG A 42 5.08 7.26 10.84
C ARG A 42 4.79 7.36 12.35
N ARG A 43 3.85 8.22 12.76
CA ARG A 43 3.45 8.40 14.17
C ARG A 43 2.53 7.29 14.68
N TRP A 44 1.84 6.56 13.80
CA TRP A 44 0.75 5.64 14.14
C TRP A 44 1.05 4.22 13.66
N ARG A 45 0.74 3.20 14.48
CA ARG A 45 1.01 1.78 14.14
C ARG A 45 -0.02 1.17 13.18
N LYS A 46 -1.21 1.79 13.10
CA LYS A 46 -2.33 1.37 12.25
C LYS A 46 -2.40 2.26 11.01
N PRO A 47 -2.96 1.77 9.88
CA PRO A 47 -3.06 2.57 8.67
C PRO A 47 -3.97 3.78 8.90
N VAL A 48 -3.63 4.89 8.24
CA VAL A 48 -4.46 6.10 8.20
C VAL A 48 -5.40 6.09 6.99
N TRP A 49 -5.11 5.25 5.98
CA TRP A 49 -5.93 5.06 4.80
C TRP A 49 -5.71 3.67 4.21
N VAL A 50 -6.77 3.08 3.68
CA VAL A 50 -6.79 1.76 3.04
C VAL A 50 -7.74 1.84 1.84
N ASP A 51 -7.31 1.29 0.70
CA ASP A 51 -8.13 1.25 -0.52
C ASP A 51 -7.89 -0.03 -1.31
N GLY A 52 -8.88 -0.47 -2.07
CA GLY A 52 -8.88 -1.73 -2.82
C GLY A 52 -8.86 -1.51 -4.33
N PHE A 53 -8.20 -2.42 -5.04
CA PHE A 53 -8.24 -2.47 -6.51
C PHE A 53 -9.61 -2.89 -7.07
N GLU A 54 -10.44 -3.53 -6.25
CA GLU A 54 -11.75 -4.02 -6.62
C GLU A 54 -12.76 -3.69 -5.52
N PRO A 55 -14.04 -3.43 -5.88
CA PRO A 55 -15.11 -3.28 -4.90
C PRO A 55 -15.25 -4.52 -4.02
N ASP A 56 -15.54 -4.32 -2.74
CA ASP A 56 -15.79 -5.42 -1.81
C ASP A 56 -16.89 -6.35 -2.34
N GLY A 57 -16.56 -7.64 -2.51
CA GLY A 57 -17.49 -8.68 -2.93
C GLY A 57 -17.29 -9.27 -4.34
N MET A 58 -16.33 -8.79 -5.14
CA MET A 58 -16.06 -9.32 -6.49
C MET A 58 -15.02 -10.47 -6.56
N THR A 59 -14.43 -10.87 -5.44
CA THR A 59 -13.44 -11.95 -5.38
C THR A 59 -14.10 -13.34 -5.43
N SER A 60 -14.73 -13.69 -6.55
CA SER A 60 -15.41 -14.99 -6.71
C SER A 60 -14.66 -15.99 -7.59
N GLY A 61 -13.44 -15.70 -8.06
CA GLY A 61 -12.76 -16.70 -8.90
C GLY A 61 -11.37 -16.40 -9.47
N SER A 62 -10.74 -15.27 -9.16
CA SER A 62 -9.35 -15.05 -9.59
C SER A 62 -8.37 -15.58 -8.54
N ASP A 63 -7.27 -16.20 -8.99
CA ASP A 63 -6.06 -16.41 -8.20
C ASP A 63 -5.84 -15.24 -7.24
N LYS A 64 -5.54 -15.52 -5.96
CA LYS A 64 -5.42 -14.55 -4.87
C LYS A 64 -4.64 -13.30 -5.32
N ARG A 65 -5.35 -12.25 -5.76
CA ARG A 65 -4.76 -11.03 -6.28
C ARG A 65 -4.13 -10.24 -5.13
N PHE A 66 -3.04 -9.56 -5.42
CA PHE A 66 -2.34 -8.73 -4.45
C PHE A 66 -1.82 -7.47 -5.12
N VAL A 67 -1.64 -6.42 -4.33
CA VAL A 67 -0.90 -5.25 -4.80
C VAL A 67 0.59 -5.57 -4.74
N SER A 68 1.24 -5.56 -5.89
CA SER A 68 2.64 -5.98 -6.06
C SER A 68 3.63 -4.82 -5.99
N SER A 69 3.18 -3.61 -6.30
CA SER A 69 4.03 -2.41 -6.33
C SER A 69 3.26 -1.16 -5.95
N VAL A 70 3.96 -0.20 -5.37
CA VAL A 70 3.44 1.14 -5.03
C VAL A 70 4.53 2.19 -5.25
N CYS A 71 4.15 3.40 -5.66
CA CYS A 71 5.07 4.51 -5.86
C CYS A 71 4.42 5.85 -5.53
N TRP A 72 5.00 6.60 -4.58
CA TRP A 72 4.63 8.00 -4.36
C TRP A 72 5.23 8.89 -5.44
N ARG A 73 4.36 9.48 -6.26
CA ARG A 73 4.68 10.65 -7.06
C ARG A 73 4.55 11.91 -6.22
N GLN A 74 5.53 12.79 -6.34
CA GLN A 74 5.62 14.04 -5.59
C GLN A 74 5.63 15.18 -6.61
N SER A 75 4.56 15.97 -6.65
CA SER A 75 4.42 17.09 -7.59
C SER A 75 4.19 18.38 -6.80
N GLY A 76 5.26 18.89 -6.20
CA GLY A 76 5.22 20.11 -5.37
C GLY A 76 5.36 19.82 -3.87
N VAL A 77 5.13 20.85 -3.05
CA VAL A 77 5.35 20.80 -1.59
C VAL A 77 4.23 20.03 -0.87
N ASP A 78 2.98 20.26 -1.29
CA ASP A 78 1.78 19.73 -0.59
C ASP A 78 0.91 18.78 -1.43
N GLN A 79 1.38 18.39 -2.63
CA GLN A 79 0.66 17.47 -3.50
C GLN A 79 1.43 16.17 -3.68
N CYS A 80 0.74 15.07 -3.40
CA CYS A 80 1.25 13.73 -3.62
C CYS A 80 0.18 12.85 -4.26
N THR A 81 0.63 11.89 -5.05
CA THR A 81 -0.22 10.84 -5.63
C THR A 81 0.46 9.51 -5.35
N LEU A 82 -0.27 8.56 -4.79
CA LEU A 82 0.18 7.19 -4.69
C LEU A 82 -0.35 6.43 -5.91
N VAL A 83 0.56 5.84 -6.68
CA VAL A 83 0.22 4.91 -7.75
C VAL A 83 0.48 3.50 -7.24
N ALA A 84 -0.42 2.57 -7.53
CA ALA A 84 -0.29 1.17 -7.18
C ALA A 84 -0.41 0.28 -8.42
N GLY A 85 0.31 -0.84 -8.42
CA GLY A 85 0.21 -1.89 -9.42
C GLY A 85 -0.23 -3.21 -8.81
N GLY A 86 -1.26 -3.81 -9.39
CA GLY A 86 -1.79 -5.12 -9.00
C GLY A 86 -1.08 -6.28 -9.68
N SER A 87 -1.13 -7.46 -9.07
CA SER A 87 -0.55 -8.70 -9.62
C SER A 87 -1.19 -9.14 -10.94
N GLY A 88 -2.39 -8.65 -11.25
CA GLY A 88 -3.07 -8.84 -12.53
C GLY A 88 -2.65 -7.87 -13.64
N GLY A 89 -1.67 -6.98 -13.39
CA GLY A 89 -1.20 -5.99 -14.36
C GLY A 89 -1.99 -4.67 -14.39
N GLY A 90 -3.03 -4.53 -13.56
CA GLY A 90 -3.78 -3.28 -13.40
C GLY A 90 -2.98 -2.20 -12.66
N LEU A 91 -3.24 -0.93 -13.00
CA LEU A 91 -2.68 0.25 -12.35
C LEU A 91 -3.82 1.14 -11.83
N GLN A 92 -3.68 1.67 -10.61
CA GLN A 92 -4.60 2.61 -9.98
C GLN A 92 -3.81 3.76 -9.33
#